data_AF-A0A2H6MZD1-F1
#
_entry.id   AF-A0A2H6MZD1-F1
#
_cell.length_a   1.000
_cell.length_b   1.000
_cell.length_c   1.000
_cell.angle_alpha   90.00
_cell.angle_beta   90.00
_cell.angle_gamma   90.00
#
_symmetry.space_group_name_H-M   'P 1'
#
loop_
_entity.id
_entity.type
_entity.pdbx_description
1 polymer ?
#
loop_
_entity_poly.entity_id
_entity_poly.type
_entity_poly.pdbx_seq_one_letter_code
_entity_poly.pdbx_strand_id
1 'polypeptide(L)'
;EQWAHGTAAMTALIQALMRKVKKGWRPERTIIFCSWGGTMFGKIGSYEWAEDLKKVLQRNAVAYVNLHDPIRGEGILYSIASPSVQQLATEVTKVSISLYCISNMK
;
A
#
# COMPACT_ATOMS: atom_id res chain seq x y z
N GLU A 1 -13.98 7.76 12.27
CA GLU A 1 -13.16 6.57 12.58
C GLU A 1 -12.03 6.46 11.55
N GLN A 2 -10.77 6.52 11.97
CA GLN A 2 -9.62 6.67 11.05
C GLN A 2 -9.27 5.40 10.24
N TRP A 3 -9.80 4.23 10.61
CA TRP A 3 -9.43 2.94 10.01
C TRP A 3 -10.31 2.52 8.82
N ALA A 4 -11.53 3.07 8.69
CA ALA A 4 -12.46 2.68 7.63
C ALA A 4 -11.94 3.02 6.22
N HIS A 5 -11.21 4.13 6.07
CA HIS A 5 -10.68 4.57 4.78
C HIS A 5 -9.58 3.66 4.24
N GLY A 6 -8.68 3.20 5.11
CA GLY A 6 -7.60 2.29 4.76
C GLY A 6 -8.11 0.92 4.32
N THR A 7 -9.06 0.35 5.08
CA THR A 7 -9.69 -0.93 4.74
C THR A 7 -10.47 -0.84 3.42
N ALA A 8 -11.25 0.23 3.22
CA ALA A 8 -11.98 0.43 1.96
C ALA A 8 -11.04 0.53 0.75
N ALA A 9 -9.95 1.28 0.87
CA ALA A 9 -8.93 1.39 -0.18
C ALA A 9 -8.28 0.02 -0.48
N MET A 10 -7.95 -0.75 0.57
CA MET A 10 -7.39 -2.10 0.42
C MET A 10 -8.38 -3.04 -0.29
N THR A 11 -9.66 -3.03 0.08
CA THR A 11 -10.69 -3.84 -0.57
C THR A 11 -10.85 -3.49 -2.03
N ALA A 12 -10.87 -2.19 -2.38
CA ALA A 12 -10.96 -1.74 -3.76
C ALA A 12 -9.73 -2.17 -4.59
N LEU A 13 -8.52 -2.09 -3.99
CA LEU A 13 -7.29 -2.56 -4.62
C LEU A 13 -7.33 -4.07 -4.89
N ILE A 14 -7.73 -4.88 -3.89
CA ILE A 14 -7.88 -6.33 -4.05
C ILE A 14 -8.88 -6.62 -5.17
N GLN A 15 -10.04 -5.98 -5.19
CA GLN A 15 -11.03 -6.18 -6.26
C GLN A 15 -10.47 -5.84 -7.65
N ALA A 16 -9.72 -4.74 -7.78
CA ALA A 16 -9.09 -4.35 -9.04
C ALA A 16 -8.04 -5.36 -9.51
N LEU A 17 -7.19 -5.84 -8.60
CA LEU A 17 -6.18 -6.85 -8.89
C LEU A 17 -6.82 -8.20 -9.23
N MET A 18 -7.84 -8.63 -8.50
CA MET A 18 -8.55 -9.87 -8.79
C MET A 18 -9.22 -9.84 -10.16
N ARG A 19 -9.71 -8.70 -10.64
CA ARG A 19 -10.20 -8.56 -12.02
C ARG A 19 -9.10 -8.77 -13.05
N LYS A 20 -7.88 -8.33 -12.79
CA LYS A 20 -6.71 -8.56 -13.67
C LYS A 20 -6.29 -10.03 -13.62
N VAL A 21 -6.27 -10.64 -12.44
CA VAL A 21 -5.96 -12.06 -12.25
C VAL A 21 -6.95 -12.96 -13.01
N LYS A 22 -8.25 -12.65 -12.93
CA LYS A 22 -9.30 -13.35 -13.70
C LYS A 22 -9.11 -13.24 -15.22
N LYS A 23 -8.41 -12.20 -15.71
CA LYS A 23 -8.06 -12.01 -17.12
C LYS A 23 -6.73 -12.67 -17.51
N GLY A 24 -6.14 -13.49 -16.63
CA GLY A 24 -4.90 -14.23 -16.89
C GLY A 24 -3.62 -13.52 -16.48
N TRP A 25 -3.70 -12.30 -15.93
CA TRP A 25 -2.51 -11.64 -15.37
C TRP A 25 -2.04 -12.37 -14.10
N ARG A 26 -0.74 -12.64 -14.01
CA ARG A 26 -0.12 -13.18 -12.79
C ARG A 26 1.05 -12.30 -12.38
N PRO A 27 1.15 -11.89 -11.11
CA PRO A 27 2.30 -11.14 -10.65
C PRO A 27 3.55 -12.03 -10.66
N GLU A 28 4.70 -11.46 -11.00
CA GLU A 28 5.99 -12.17 -10.99
C GLU A 28 6.43 -12.57 -9.57
N ARG A 29 5.97 -11.82 -8.56
CA ARG A 29 6.21 -12.10 -7.14
C ARG A 29 4.90 -12.23 -6.39
N THR A 30 4.94 -13.01 -5.31
CA THR A 30 3.80 -13.18 -4.41
C THR A 30 3.42 -11.86 -3.75
N ILE A 31 2.12 -11.53 -3.75
CA ILE A 31 1.54 -10.40 -3.04
C ILE A 31 0.77 -10.93 -1.84
N ILE A 32 1.09 -10.46 -0.64
CA ILE A 32 0.40 -10.82 0.60
C ILE A 32 -0.40 -9.60 1.06
N PHE A 33 -1.72 -9.77 1.21
CA PHE A 33 -2.59 -8.76 1.80
C PHE A 33 -2.79 -9.07 3.27
N CYS A 34 -2.50 -8.09 4.13
CA CYS A 34 -2.66 -8.23 5.56
C CYS A 34 -3.59 -7.14 6.10
N SER A 35 -4.49 -7.55 7.00
CA SER A 35 -5.36 -6.64 7.76
C SER A 35 -5.05 -6.81 9.24
N TRP A 36 -4.45 -5.80 9.86
CA TRP A 36 -3.92 -5.89 11.22
C TRP A 36 -4.94 -5.41 12.26
N GLY A 37 -5.15 -6.23 13.29
CA GLY A 37 -5.80 -5.82 14.53
C GLY A 37 -4.80 -5.19 15.51
N GLY A 38 -5.32 -4.50 16.53
CA GLY A 38 -4.49 -3.99 17.64
C GLY A 38 -3.64 -2.77 17.29
N THR A 39 -3.92 -2.08 16.18
CA THR A 39 -3.17 -0.87 15.78
C THR A 39 -3.22 0.24 16.83
N MET A 40 -4.39 0.44 17.45
CA MET A 40 -4.60 1.43 18.52
C MET A 40 -3.79 1.15 19.79
N PHE A 41 -3.39 -0.11 20.00
CA PHE A 41 -2.60 -0.53 21.17
C PHE A 41 -1.10 -0.60 20.88
N GLY A 42 -0.65 0.07 19.81
CA GLY A 42 0.77 0.08 19.44
C GLY A 42 1.14 -0.92 18.33
N LYS A 43 0.24 -1.19 17.38
CA LYS A 43 0.50 -2.04 16.20
C LYS A 43 0.86 -3.50 16.54
N ILE A 44 0.29 -4.01 17.64
CA ILE A 44 0.60 -5.34 18.19
C ILE A 44 0.44 -6.43 17.11
N GLY A 45 -0.67 -6.44 16.36
CA GLY A 45 -0.93 -7.50 15.38
C GLY A 45 0.15 -7.61 14.29
N SER A 46 0.60 -6.49 13.73
CA SER A 46 1.67 -6.50 12.74
C SER A 46 3.04 -6.81 13.34
N TYR A 47 3.27 -6.46 14.61
CA TYR A 47 4.53 -6.69 15.30
C TYR A 47 4.73 -8.18 15.60
N GLU A 48 3.75 -8.82 16.23
CA GLU A 48 3.80 -10.26 16.55
C GLU A 48 3.96 -11.10 15.29
N TRP A 49 3.19 -10.80 14.24
CA TRP A 49 3.31 -11.51 12.96
C TRP A 49 4.70 -11.37 12.33
N ALA A 50 5.31 -10.18 12.42
CA ALA A 50 6.63 -9.94 11.88
C ALA A 50 7.73 -10.64 12.69
N GLU A 51 7.60 -10.73 14.02
CA GLU A 51 8.53 -11.45 14.87
C GLU A 51 8.43 -12.97 14.66
N ASP A 52 7.22 -13.52 14.56
CA ASP A 52 7.01 -14.96 14.27
C ASP A 52 7.61 -15.37 12.91
N LEU A 53 7.48 -14.52 11.89
CA LEU A 53 7.94 -14.79 10.53
C LEU A 53 9.27 -14.12 10.17
N LYS A 54 10.01 -13.61 11.15
CA LYS A 54 11.22 -12.80 10.97
C LYS A 54 12.21 -13.38 9.97
N LYS A 55 12.55 -14.67 10.11
CA LYS A 55 13.50 -15.36 9.22
C LYS A 55 13.00 -15.45 7.77
N VAL A 56 11.69 -15.62 7.59
CA VAL A 56 11.06 -15.71 6.27
C VAL A 56 11.02 -14.33 5.62
N LEU A 57 10.60 -13.31 6.38
CA LEU A 57 10.51 -11.93 5.90
C LEU A 57 11.89 -11.38 5.53
N GLN A 58 12.91 -11.61 6.35
CA GLN A 58 14.28 -11.16 6.06
C GLN A 58 14.84 -11.74 4.76
N ARG A 59 14.41 -12.94 4.35
CA ARG A 59 14.89 -13.60 3.13
C ARG A 59 14.04 -13.28 1.91
N ASN A 60 12.73 -13.15 2.08
CA ASN A 60 11.77 -13.16 0.97
C ASN A 60 11.00 -11.84 0.79
N ALA A 61 10.89 -11.00 1.83
CA ALA A 61 10.12 -9.76 1.74
C ALA A 61 10.93 -8.70 0.99
N VAL A 62 10.37 -8.22 -0.13
CA VAL A 62 11.01 -7.20 -0.97
C VAL A 62 10.59 -5.79 -0.57
N ALA A 63 9.30 -5.59 -0.26
CA ALA A 63 8.77 -4.30 0.15
C ALA A 63 7.51 -4.48 1.02
N TYR A 64 7.29 -3.52 1.91
CA TYR A 64 6.07 -3.39 2.70
C TYR A 64 5.41 -2.05 2.39
N VAL A 65 4.13 -2.06 2.02
CA VAL A 65 3.34 -0.87 1.72
C VAL A 65 2.23 -0.74 2.74
N ASN A 66 2.21 0.37 3.47
CA ASN A 66 1.22 0.62 4.51
C ASN A 66 0.09 1.53 4.01
N LEU A 67 -1.16 1.12 4.21
CA LEU A 67 -2.37 1.88 3.83
C LEU A 67 -3.26 2.19 5.04
N HIS A 68 -2.66 2.52 6.18
CA HIS A 68 -3.41 2.77 7.42
C HIS A 68 -4.33 4.00 7.33
N ASP A 69 -3.81 5.10 6.79
CA ASP A 69 -4.53 6.38 6.70
C ASP A 69 -4.18 7.07 5.35
N PRO A 70 -4.70 6.53 4.23
CA PRO A 70 -4.30 6.99 2.90
C PRO A 70 -4.94 8.32 2.49
N ILE A 71 -6.00 8.76 3.18
CA ILE A 71 -6.77 9.97 2.85
C ILE A 71 -6.70 10.93 4.04
N ARG A 72 -5.90 11.99 3.90
CA ARG A 72 -5.64 12.97 4.97
C ARG A 72 -6.17 14.38 4.68
N GLY A 73 -6.88 14.56 3.57
CA GLY A 73 -7.43 15.83 3.12
C GLY A 73 -7.09 16.13 1.67
N GLU A 74 -7.43 17.33 1.22
CA GLU A 74 -7.12 17.84 -0.11
C GLU A 74 -5.68 18.36 -0.16
N GLY A 75 -4.95 18.06 -1.22
CA GLY A 75 -3.57 18.53 -1.40
C GLY A 75 -2.68 17.57 -2.17
N ILE A 76 -1.37 17.73 -1.98
CA ILE A 76 -0.33 16.94 -2.64
C ILE A 76 -0.19 15.59 -1.93
N LEU A 77 0.02 14.53 -2.69
CA LEU A 77 0.33 13.21 -2.14
C LEU A 77 1.60 13.27 -1.31
N TYR A 78 1.48 12.94 -0.03
CA TYR A 78 2.61 12.84 0.89
C TYR A 78 3.00 11.37 1.09
N SER A 79 4.15 10.97 0.57
CA SER A 79 4.69 9.61 0.71
C SER A 79 5.97 9.60 1.55
N ILE A 80 6.02 8.70 2.54
CA ILE A 80 7.26 8.37 3.26
C ILE A 80 7.76 7.03 2.72
N ALA A 81 9.02 6.98 2.31
CA ALA A 81 9.66 5.82 1.71
C ALA A 81 11.09 5.66 2.25
N SER A 82 11.58 4.41 2.33
CA SER A 82 13.00 4.16 2.57
C SER A 82 13.84 4.63 1.38
N PRO A 83 15.14 4.93 1.56
CA PRO A 83 16.00 5.36 0.45
C PRO A 83 15.98 4.42 -0.75
N SER A 84 15.88 3.11 -0.49
CA SER A 84 15.80 2.05 -1.51
C SER A 84 14.58 2.13 -2.43
N VAL A 85 13.48 2.75 -1.99
CA VAL A 85 12.22 2.87 -2.76
C VAL A 85 11.81 4.33 -3.00
N GLN A 86 12.66 5.28 -2.60
CA GLN A 86 12.38 6.71 -2.70
C GLN A 86 12.28 7.19 -4.16
N GLN A 87 13.12 6.66 -5.05
CA GLN A 87 13.05 6.99 -6.47
C GLN A 87 11.70 6.55 -7.06
N LEU A 88 11.30 5.29 -6.84
CA LEU A 88 10.02 4.77 -7.28
C LEU A 88 8.84 5.59 -6.73
N ALA A 89 8.87 5.93 -5.44
CA ALA A 89 7.84 6.77 -4.82
C ALA A 89 7.75 8.16 -5.48
N THR A 90 8.89 8.75 -5.83
CA THR A 90 8.94 10.05 -6.51
C THR A 90 8.38 9.98 -7.93
N GLU A 91 8.73 8.93 -8.67
CA GLU A 91 8.24 8.70 -10.04
C GLU A 91 6.71 8.49 -10.07
N VAL A 92 6.19 7.65 -9.18
CA VAL A 92 4.73 7.40 -9.05
C VAL A 92 3.97 8.68 -8.68
N THR A 93 4.55 9.50 -7.80
CA THR A 93 3.96 10.79 -7.40
C THR A 93 3.88 11.75 -8.57
N LYS A 94 4.95 11.85 -9.39
CA LYS A 94 4.97 12.70 -10.60
C LYS A 94 3.90 12.31 -11.62
N VAL A 95 3.75 11.01 -11.89
CA VAL A 95 2.73 10.50 -12.83
C VAL A 95 1.32 10.83 -12.33
N SER A 96 1.07 10.65 -11.03
CA SER A 96 -0.24 10.94 -10.42
C SER A 96 -0.61 12.41 -10.49
N ILE A 97 0.35 13.32 -10.24
CA ILE A 97 0.15 14.77 -10.36
C ILE A 97 -0.09 15.16 -11.82
N SER A 98 0.66 14.60 -12.77
CA SER A 98 0.46 14.89 -14.20
C SER A 98 -0.93 14.49 -14.68
N LEU A 99 -1.43 13.31 -14.28
CA LEU A 99 -2.79 12.86 -14.57
C LEU A 99 -3.85 13.78 -13.95
N TYR A 100 -3.63 14.23 -12.71
CA TYR A 100 -4.53 15.18 -12.04
C TYR A 100 -4.59 16.54 -12.76
N CYS A 101 -3.44 17.09 -13.17
CA CYS A 101 -3.38 18.33 -13.94
C CYS A 101 -4.11 18.18 -15.29
N ILE A 102 -3.89 17.07 -16.01
CA ILE A 102 -4.58 16.81 -17.29
C ILE A 102 -6.09 16.67 -17.08
N SER A 103 -6.52 16.01 -16.00
CA SER A 103 -7.95 15.84 -15.68
C SER A 103 -8.66 17.15 -15.33
N ASN A 104 -7.95 18.12 -14.74
CA ASN A 104 -8.51 19.43 -14.38
C ASN A 104 -8.34 20.50 -15.49
N MET A 105 -7.72 20.16 -16.62
CA MET A 105 -7.59 21.02 -17.80
C MET A 105 -8.67 20.76 -18.87
N LYS A 106 -9.60 19.82 -18.62
CA LYS A 106 -10.80 19.60 -19.44
C LYS A 106 -12.02 20.20 -18.75
#